data_AF-A0AA97C114-F1
#
_entry.id   AF-A0AA97C114-F1
#
_cell.length_a   1.000
_cell.length_b   1.000
_cell.length_c   1.000
_cell.angle_alpha   90.00
_cell.angle_beta   90.00
_cell.angle_gamma   90.00
#
_symmetry.space_group_name_H-M   'P 1'
#
loop_
_entity.id
_entity.type
_entity.pdbx_description
1 polymer ?
#
loop_
_entity_poly.entity_id
_entity_poly.type
_entity_poly.pdbx_seq_one_letter_code
_entity_poly.pdbx_strand_id
1 'polypeptide(L)'
;MSKNPLQIKQSSQVISSVFGIEYIEKIDNQKALSYLLNRNPEDYVINILSIASVYGYETDDGSEPEVLIDDPEIYESIVERFTLAKERLLDAEKAIKEAVRKLGIALEKKKKAEAKEKKAKDKKEKEEKRKKPGTATRKGKKVSDKWLNDASKENGAPIPEQVANKLRGNKFNSFDEFRKVIWDEISKFPELIKNLSKNNKTLVSKGYSPFARKKDQVGGRKVHELHHDNPISEGGEVYNMDNLRVTTPKRHIDIHRGK
;
A
#
# COMPACT_ATOMS: atom_id res chain seq x y z
N MET A 1 9.91 -44.80 -20.97
CA MET A 1 10.95 -45.72 -20.46
C MET A 1 12.18 -44.89 -20.18
N SER A 2 12.79 -44.99 -19.00
CA SER A 2 14.02 -44.24 -18.69
C SER A 2 15.18 -44.86 -19.47
N LYS A 3 15.77 -44.14 -20.44
CA LYS A 3 16.94 -44.62 -21.19
C LYS A 3 18.11 -44.86 -20.23
N ASN A 4 18.87 -45.93 -20.47
CA ASN A 4 20.01 -46.31 -19.64
C ASN A 4 21.08 -45.18 -19.65
N PRO A 5 21.66 -44.80 -18.49
CA PRO A 5 22.74 -43.82 -18.40
C PRO A 5 23.90 -43.99 -19.40
N LEU A 6 24.19 -45.22 -19.85
CA LEU A 6 25.21 -45.49 -20.87
C LEU A 6 24.81 -45.00 -22.27
N GLN A 7 23.56 -45.21 -22.70
CA GLN A 7 23.06 -44.69 -23.98
C GLN A 7 23.08 -43.16 -23.98
N ILE A 8 22.68 -42.53 -22.87
CA ILE A 8 22.67 -41.07 -22.74
C ILE A 8 24.10 -40.48 -22.88
N LYS A 9 25.13 -41.16 -22.35
CA LYS A 9 26.54 -40.76 -22.49
C LYS A 9 27.09 -40.94 -23.90
N GLN A 10 26.84 -42.09 -24.54
CA GLN A 10 27.31 -42.38 -25.91
C GLN A 10 26.70 -41.41 -26.91
N SER A 11 25.38 -41.21 -26.85
CA SER A 11 24.68 -40.17 -27.62
C SER A 11 25.26 -38.79 -27.38
N SER A 12 25.76 -38.49 -26.17
CA SER A 12 26.29 -37.15 -25.86
C SER A 12 27.65 -36.88 -26.46
N GLN A 13 28.45 -37.93 -26.58
CA GLN A 13 29.78 -37.84 -27.12
C GLN A 13 29.76 -37.74 -28.65
N VAL A 14 28.87 -38.51 -29.29
CA VAL A 14 28.61 -38.45 -30.75
C VAL A 14 28.05 -37.09 -31.16
N ILE A 15 27.12 -36.55 -30.38
CA ILE A 15 26.50 -35.25 -30.68
C ILE A 15 27.50 -34.11 -30.44
N SER A 16 28.33 -34.19 -29.41
CA SER A 16 29.41 -33.21 -29.22
C SER A 16 30.45 -33.23 -30.36
N SER A 17 30.62 -34.35 -31.07
CA SER A 17 31.51 -34.42 -32.24
C SER A 17 30.87 -33.94 -33.54
N VAL A 18 29.55 -34.06 -33.68
CA VAL A 18 28.81 -33.59 -34.87
C VAL A 18 28.52 -32.09 -34.80
N PHE A 19 28.24 -31.56 -33.61
CA PHE A 19 27.83 -30.16 -33.41
C PHE A 19 29.00 -29.28 -32.96
N GLY A 20 29.83 -28.83 -33.92
CA GLY A 20 30.90 -27.85 -33.71
C GLY A 20 30.38 -26.41 -33.48
N ILE A 21 31.31 -25.44 -33.43
CA ILE A 21 31.02 -24.01 -33.15
C ILE A 21 29.96 -23.43 -34.11
N GLU A 22 29.99 -23.79 -35.39
CA GLU A 22 29.02 -23.33 -36.40
C GLU A 22 27.57 -23.68 -36.02
N TYR A 23 27.33 -24.86 -35.45
CA TYR A 23 26.00 -25.27 -35.05
C TYR A 23 25.53 -24.61 -33.76
N ILE A 24 26.45 -24.29 -32.85
CA ILE A 24 26.11 -23.56 -31.62
C ILE A 24 25.50 -22.20 -31.97
N GLU A 25 26.06 -21.48 -32.95
CA GLU A 25 25.50 -20.20 -33.41
C GLU A 25 24.13 -20.35 -34.10
N LYS A 26 23.92 -21.45 -34.84
CA LYS A 26 22.62 -21.79 -35.44
C LYS A 26 21.58 -22.12 -34.37
N ILE A 27 21.98 -22.74 -33.26
CA ILE A 27 21.08 -23.15 -32.17
C ILE A 27 20.73 -21.97 -31.26
N ASP A 28 21.74 -21.23 -30.79
CA ASP A 28 21.62 -20.24 -29.72
C ASP A 28 21.22 -18.85 -30.23
N ASN A 29 20.35 -18.81 -31.24
CA ASN A 29 19.71 -17.57 -31.67
C ASN A 29 18.20 -17.62 -31.49
N GLN A 30 17.61 -16.44 -31.30
CA GLN A 30 16.19 -16.30 -30.97
C GLN A 30 15.27 -16.90 -32.03
N LYS A 31 15.62 -16.80 -33.32
CA LYS A 31 14.80 -17.31 -34.43
C LYS A 31 14.75 -18.84 -34.41
N ALA A 32 15.90 -19.49 -34.23
CA ALA A 32 16.02 -20.93 -34.12
C ALA A 32 15.27 -21.49 -32.89
N LEU A 33 15.48 -20.89 -31.71
CA LEU A 33 14.76 -21.30 -30.50
C LEU A 33 13.25 -21.12 -30.64
N SER A 34 12.82 -20.03 -31.31
CA SER A 34 11.41 -19.81 -31.65
C SER A 34 10.88 -20.87 -32.62
N TYR A 35 11.69 -21.30 -33.61
CA TYR A 35 11.32 -22.37 -34.52
C TYR A 35 11.13 -23.69 -33.76
N LEU A 36 12.08 -24.08 -32.90
CA LEU A 36 12.01 -25.29 -32.07
C LEU A 36 10.76 -25.31 -31.18
N LEU A 37 10.42 -24.17 -30.56
CA LEU A 37 9.23 -24.04 -29.71
C LEU A 37 7.93 -24.25 -30.49
N ASN A 38 7.86 -23.74 -31.73
CA ASN A 38 6.62 -23.72 -32.52
C ASN A 38 6.47 -24.91 -33.49
N ARG A 39 7.53 -25.66 -33.79
CA ARG A 39 7.55 -26.80 -34.73
C ARG A 39 7.90 -28.12 -34.04
N ASN A 40 7.83 -29.24 -34.75
CA ASN A 40 8.29 -30.50 -34.17
C ASN A 40 9.84 -30.51 -34.12
N PRO A 41 10.48 -31.31 -33.24
CA PRO A 41 11.94 -31.37 -33.15
C PRO A 41 12.64 -31.94 -34.40
N GLU A 42 11.97 -32.77 -35.20
CA GLU A 42 12.50 -33.30 -36.47
C GLU A 42 12.66 -32.17 -37.50
N ASP A 43 11.65 -31.31 -37.64
CA ASP A 43 11.66 -30.10 -38.47
C ASP A 43 12.82 -29.19 -38.07
N TYR A 44 13.14 -29.10 -36.77
CA TYR A 44 14.26 -28.28 -36.31
C TYR A 44 15.61 -28.87 -36.72
N VAL A 45 15.78 -30.19 -36.56
CA VAL A 45 17.00 -30.90 -36.96
C VAL A 45 17.22 -30.78 -38.47
N ILE A 46 16.15 -30.89 -39.26
CA ILE A 46 16.20 -30.79 -40.72
C ILE A 46 16.36 -29.33 -41.17
N ASN A 47 15.53 -28.39 -40.70
CA ASN A 47 15.46 -27.04 -41.28
C ASN A 47 16.39 -26.01 -40.64
N ILE A 48 16.82 -26.21 -39.38
CA ILE A 48 17.73 -25.29 -38.69
C ILE A 48 19.15 -25.83 -38.65
N LEU A 49 19.30 -27.13 -38.40
CA LEU A 49 20.62 -27.76 -38.38
C LEU A 49 21.02 -28.32 -39.76
N SER A 50 20.09 -28.39 -40.72
CA SER A 50 20.36 -28.96 -42.05
C SER A 50 20.82 -30.42 -41.98
N ILE A 51 20.40 -31.18 -40.97
CA ILE A 51 20.80 -32.58 -40.77
C ILE A 51 19.65 -33.51 -41.16
N ALA A 52 19.93 -34.45 -42.05
CA ALA A 52 19.03 -35.54 -42.41
C ALA A 52 19.72 -36.91 -42.36
N SER A 53 18.94 -37.98 -42.23
CA SER A 53 19.44 -39.35 -42.44
C SER A 53 19.47 -39.71 -43.93
N VAL A 54 20.26 -40.72 -44.30
CA VAL A 54 20.38 -41.25 -45.69
C VAL A 54 19.04 -41.69 -46.31
N TYR A 55 17.97 -41.76 -45.51
CA TYR A 55 16.64 -42.23 -45.93
C TYR A 55 15.70 -41.12 -46.46
N GLY A 56 16.18 -39.87 -46.60
CA GLY A 56 15.57 -38.83 -47.43
C GLY A 56 14.45 -38.02 -46.77
N TYR A 57 14.65 -36.70 -46.68
CA TYR A 57 13.67 -35.69 -46.25
C TYR A 57 13.84 -34.41 -47.08
N GLU A 58 12.76 -33.65 -47.29
CA GLU A 58 12.80 -32.32 -47.92
C GLU A 58 12.74 -31.24 -46.83
N THR A 59 13.45 -30.13 -47.04
CA THR A 59 13.36 -28.95 -46.16
C THR A 59 12.13 -28.09 -46.51
N ASP A 60 11.72 -27.24 -45.58
CA ASP A 60 10.60 -26.30 -45.73
C ASP A 60 10.80 -25.32 -46.90
N ASP A 61 12.06 -25.02 -47.27
CA ASP A 61 12.40 -24.12 -48.36
C ASP A 61 12.70 -24.83 -49.69
N GLY A 62 12.53 -26.16 -49.71
CA GLY A 62 12.76 -27.00 -50.89
C GLY A 62 14.24 -27.25 -51.20
N SER A 63 15.16 -26.85 -50.32
CA SER A 63 16.58 -27.22 -50.42
C SER A 63 16.82 -28.67 -49.99
N GLU A 64 17.85 -29.31 -50.56
CA GLU A 64 18.29 -30.63 -50.09
C GLU A 64 19.05 -30.47 -48.76
N PRO A 65 18.64 -31.16 -47.69
CA PRO A 65 19.36 -31.12 -46.42
C PRO A 65 20.72 -31.81 -46.54
N GLU A 66 21.66 -31.43 -45.68
CA GLU A 66 22.96 -32.08 -45.62
C GLU A 66 22.80 -33.47 -44.97
N VAL A 67 23.13 -34.52 -45.74
CA VAL A 67 23.13 -35.90 -45.23
C VAL A 67 24.42 -36.14 -44.46
N LEU A 68 24.39 -35.82 -43.17
CA LEU A 68 25.55 -35.90 -42.28
C LEU A 68 25.60 -37.18 -41.45
N ILE A 69 24.53 -37.98 -41.46
CA ILE A 69 24.37 -39.15 -40.59
C ILE A 69 23.83 -40.34 -41.39
N ASP A 70 24.62 -41.41 -41.45
CA ASP A 70 24.29 -42.68 -42.11
C ASP A 70 23.62 -43.71 -41.18
N ASP A 71 23.59 -43.42 -39.88
CA ASP A 71 22.99 -44.26 -38.84
C ASP A 71 21.66 -43.67 -38.31
N PRO A 72 20.50 -44.34 -38.54
CA PRO A 72 19.20 -43.93 -38.01
C PRO A 72 19.16 -43.78 -36.48
N GLU A 73 19.89 -44.60 -35.72
CA GLU A 73 19.87 -44.54 -34.26
C GLU A 73 20.53 -43.24 -33.75
N ILE A 74 21.56 -42.76 -34.46
CA ILE A 74 22.22 -41.49 -34.15
C ILE A 74 21.27 -40.32 -34.47
N TYR A 75 20.57 -40.37 -35.61
CA TYR A 75 19.58 -39.36 -35.98
C TYR A 75 18.43 -39.28 -34.97
N GLU A 76 17.82 -40.41 -34.62
CA GLU A 76 16.77 -40.47 -33.59
C GLU A 76 17.25 -39.94 -32.24
N SER A 77 18.50 -40.23 -31.87
CA SER A 77 19.09 -39.72 -30.65
C SER A 77 19.27 -38.19 -30.65
N ILE A 78 19.48 -37.56 -31.82
CA ILE A 78 19.58 -36.10 -31.95
C ILE A 78 18.19 -35.49 -31.80
N VAL A 79 17.21 -36.04 -32.51
CA VAL A 79 15.80 -35.61 -32.41
C VAL A 79 15.33 -35.66 -30.96
N GLU A 80 15.60 -36.76 -30.23
CA GLU A 80 15.23 -36.87 -28.82
C GLU A 80 15.84 -35.77 -27.93
N ARG A 81 17.08 -35.34 -28.21
CA ARG A 81 17.68 -34.23 -27.45
C ARG A 81 16.97 -32.92 -27.68
N PHE A 82 16.62 -32.62 -28.93
CA PHE A 82 15.89 -31.41 -29.24
C PHE A 82 14.44 -31.47 -28.76
N THR A 83 13.85 -32.66 -28.65
CA THR A 83 12.60 -32.89 -27.91
C THR A 83 12.74 -32.49 -26.45
N LEU A 84 13.76 -33.02 -25.75
CA LEU A 84 14.00 -32.67 -24.34
C LEU A 84 14.36 -31.19 -24.16
N ALA A 85 15.10 -30.60 -25.09
CA ALA A 85 15.43 -29.18 -25.08
C ALA A 85 14.16 -28.33 -25.22
N LYS A 86 13.26 -28.69 -26.14
CA LYS A 86 11.97 -28.05 -26.31
C LYS A 86 11.12 -28.10 -25.05
N GLU A 87 11.01 -29.26 -24.39
CA GLU A 87 10.28 -29.42 -23.13
C GLU A 87 10.84 -28.48 -22.05
N ARG A 88 12.16 -28.43 -21.89
CA ARG A 88 12.83 -27.53 -20.94
C ARG A 88 12.57 -26.05 -21.26
N LEU A 89 12.57 -25.66 -22.53
CA LEU A 89 12.26 -24.30 -22.94
C LEU A 89 10.80 -23.93 -22.63
N LEU A 90 9.85 -24.83 -22.88
CA LEU A 90 8.44 -24.63 -22.54
C LEU A 90 8.22 -24.48 -21.03
N ASP A 91 8.89 -25.30 -20.22
CA ASP A 91 8.86 -25.19 -18.76
C ASP A 91 9.46 -23.86 -18.28
N ALA A 92 10.55 -23.40 -18.91
CA ALA A 92 11.15 -22.11 -18.63
C ALA A 92 10.21 -20.95 -18.99
N GLU A 93 9.55 -20.99 -20.16
CA GLU A 93 8.55 -19.98 -20.56
C GLU A 93 7.40 -19.90 -19.56
N LYS A 94 6.91 -21.05 -19.10
CA LYS A 94 5.86 -21.12 -18.08
C LYS A 94 6.32 -20.52 -16.76
N ALA A 95 7.55 -20.84 -16.32
CA ALA A 95 8.13 -20.29 -15.11
C ALA A 95 8.31 -18.77 -15.19
N ILE A 96 8.81 -18.26 -16.33
CA ILE A 96 8.96 -16.81 -16.59
C ILE A 96 7.59 -16.13 -16.56
N LYS A 97 6.58 -16.69 -17.24
CA LYS A 97 5.21 -16.14 -17.25
C LYS A 97 4.64 -16.06 -15.84
N GLU A 98 4.86 -17.09 -15.02
CA GLU A 98 4.43 -17.08 -13.63
C GLU A 98 5.20 -16.05 -12.79
N ALA A 99 6.50 -15.91 -12.98
CA ALA A 99 7.33 -14.92 -12.30
C ALA A 99 6.90 -13.48 -12.64
N VAL A 100 6.64 -13.19 -13.93
CA VAL A 100 6.12 -11.89 -14.38
C VAL A 100 4.76 -11.59 -13.75
N ARG A 101 3.86 -12.57 -13.68
CA ARG A 101 2.57 -12.43 -13.00
C ARG A 101 2.75 -12.10 -11.51
N LYS A 102 3.65 -12.81 -10.82
CA LYS A 102 3.97 -12.57 -9.40
C LYS A 102 4.56 -11.18 -9.19
N LEU A 103 5.45 -10.74 -10.08
CA LEU A 103 6.05 -9.41 -10.05
C LEU A 103 4.99 -8.32 -10.21
N GLY A 104 4.04 -8.48 -11.15
CA GLY A 104 2.92 -7.55 -11.31
C GLY A 104 2.09 -7.38 -10.03
N ILE A 105 1.76 -8.48 -9.37
CA ILE A 105 1.03 -8.46 -8.08
C ILE A 105 1.88 -7.77 -6.99
N ALA A 106 3.18 -8.04 -6.92
CA ALA A 106 4.08 -7.44 -5.95
C ALA A 106 4.23 -5.92 -6.16
N LEU A 107 4.35 -5.47 -7.40
CA LEU A 107 4.42 -4.06 -7.76
C LEU A 107 3.15 -3.30 -7.38
N GLU A 108 1.97 -3.88 -7.61
CA GLU A 108 0.71 -3.27 -7.20
C GLU A 108 0.56 -3.20 -5.67
N LYS A 109 1.02 -4.23 -4.95
CA LYS A 109 1.08 -4.18 -3.47
C LYS A 109 2.04 -3.09 -2.99
N LYS A 110 3.21 -2.95 -3.63
CA LYS A 110 4.19 -1.90 -3.31
C LYS A 110 3.62 -0.50 -3.52
N LYS A 111 3.00 -0.22 -4.67
CA LYS A 111 2.34 1.08 -4.94
C LYS A 111 1.30 1.43 -3.89
N LYS A 112 0.45 0.46 -3.50
CA LYS A 112 -0.56 0.66 -2.44
C LYS A 112 0.08 0.94 -1.07
N ALA A 113 1.18 0.26 -0.75
CA ALA A 113 1.91 0.47 0.49
C ALA A 113 2.55 1.87 0.54
N GLU A 114 3.22 2.29 -0.54
CA GLU A 114 3.85 3.62 -0.67
C GLU A 114 2.80 4.75 -0.57
N ALA A 115 1.65 4.60 -1.23
CA ALA A 115 0.55 5.56 -1.12
C ALA A 115 0.00 5.66 0.31
N LYS A 116 -0.15 4.51 1.00
CA LYS A 116 -0.57 4.46 2.40
C LYS A 116 0.47 5.11 3.33
N GLU A 117 1.75 4.89 3.08
CA GLU A 117 2.85 5.50 3.84
C GLU A 117 2.86 7.02 3.66
N LYS A 118 2.77 7.50 2.42
CA LYS A 118 2.70 8.94 2.13
C LYS A 118 1.51 9.59 2.85
N LYS A 119 0.31 8.99 2.73
CA LYS A 119 -0.88 9.48 3.43
C LYS A 119 -0.71 9.50 4.96
N ALA A 120 -0.04 8.50 5.53
CA ALA A 120 0.24 8.45 6.96
C ALA A 120 1.25 9.53 7.40
N LYS A 121 2.30 9.77 6.60
CA LYS A 121 3.28 10.85 6.82
C LYS A 121 2.60 12.23 6.75
N ASP A 122 1.81 12.48 5.71
CA ASP A 122 1.08 13.74 5.54
C ASP A 122 0.09 13.98 6.70
N LYS A 123 -0.63 12.94 7.13
CA LYS A 123 -1.53 13.00 8.29
C LYS A 123 -0.75 13.35 9.57
N LYS A 124 0.37 12.66 9.82
CA LYS A 124 1.22 12.90 10.99
C LYS A 124 1.75 14.33 11.01
N GLU A 125 2.28 14.82 9.89
CA GLU A 125 2.81 16.18 9.79
C GLU A 125 1.74 17.24 10.07
N LYS A 126 0.54 17.06 9.54
CA LYS A 126 -0.59 17.95 9.82
C LYS A 126 -0.98 17.89 11.31
N GLU A 127 -1.07 16.71 11.90
CA GLU A 127 -1.38 16.56 13.34
C GLU A 127 -0.31 17.18 14.25
N GLU A 128 0.97 17.16 13.86
CA GLU A 128 2.06 17.83 14.60
C GLU A 128 1.87 19.36 14.69
N LYS A 129 1.05 19.98 13.82
CA LYS A 129 0.72 21.43 13.93
C LYS A 129 0.12 21.78 15.29
N ARG A 130 -0.59 20.85 15.95
CA ARG A 130 -1.16 21.08 17.29
C ARG A 130 -0.12 21.18 18.40
N LYS A 131 1.12 20.77 18.14
CA LYS A 131 2.25 20.91 19.08
C LYS A 131 3.12 22.14 18.78
N LYS A 132 2.79 22.91 17.76
CA LYS A 132 3.50 24.12 17.37
C LYS A 132 2.75 25.38 17.83
N PRO A 133 3.46 26.51 18.02
CA PRO A 133 2.80 27.74 18.40
C PRO A 133 1.76 28.22 17.38
N GLY A 134 0.75 28.95 17.85
CA GLY A 134 -0.23 29.60 16.99
C GLY A 134 -1.08 30.62 17.73
N THR A 135 -1.89 31.35 16.96
CA THR A 135 -2.69 32.47 17.47
C THR A 135 -4.16 32.09 17.49
N ALA A 136 -4.86 32.33 18.59
CA ALA A 136 -6.29 32.08 18.66
C ALA A 136 -7.07 33.08 17.79
N THR A 137 -7.98 32.55 16.99
CA THR A 137 -8.76 33.33 16.02
C THR A 137 -10.25 33.02 16.10
N ARG A 138 -11.04 33.86 15.40
CA ARG A 138 -12.50 33.81 15.29
C ARG A 138 -13.27 34.12 16.57
N LYS A 139 -14.61 34.06 16.48
CA LYS A 139 -15.54 34.75 17.37
C LYS A 139 -16.24 33.84 18.37
N GLY A 140 -16.21 32.52 18.19
CA GLY A 140 -17.07 31.63 18.96
C GLY A 140 -18.55 31.88 18.64
N LYS A 141 -19.44 31.40 19.51
CA LYS A 141 -20.90 31.59 19.35
C LYS A 141 -21.56 32.00 20.65
N LYS A 142 -22.70 32.69 20.56
CA LYS A 142 -23.61 32.87 21.69
C LYS A 142 -24.10 31.51 22.17
N VAL A 143 -24.18 31.34 23.48
CA VAL A 143 -24.61 30.10 24.11
C VAL A 143 -25.65 30.37 25.21
N SER A 144 -26.46 29.37 25.53
CA SER A 144 -27.42 29.44 26.63
C SER A 144 -26.78 29.14 27.99
N ASP A 145 -27.48 29.41 29.09
CA ASP A 145 -27.06 29.01 30.46
C ASP A 145 -26.66 27.53 30.56
N LYS A 146 -27.28 26.66 29.75
CA LYS A 146 -27.10 25.21 29.76
C LYS A 146 -26.18 24.72 28.63
N TRP A 147 -25.32 25.58 28.08
CA TRP A 147 -24.48 25.31 26.91
C TRP A 147 -23.72 23.98 26.95
N LEU A 148 -23.16 23.60 28.10
CA LEU A 148 -22.37 22.36 28.20
C LEU A 148 -23.23 21.10 28.05
N ASN A 149 -24.56 21.19 28.21
CA ASN A 149 -25.47 20.07 27.91
C ASN A 149 -25.52 19.76 26.41
N ASP A 150 -25.15 20.71 25.55
CA ASP A 150 -25.10 20.48 24.10
C ASP A 150 -23.81 19.76 23.69
N ALA A 151 -22.84 19.60 24.60
CA ALA A 151 -21.63 18.82 24.36
C ALA A 151 -21.90 17.32 24.13
N SER A 152 -23.08 16.81 24.51
CA SER A 152 -23.51 15.44 24.24
C SER A 152 -24.43 15.30 23.02
N LYS A 153 -24.66 16.39 22.28
CA LYS A 153 -25.59 16.45 21.13
C LYS A 153 -24.84 16.85 19.86
N GLU A 154 -25.43 16.54 18.70
CA GLU A 154 -24.99 17.05 17.38
C GLU A 154 -23.45 17.07 17.22
N ASN A 155 -22.85 18.20 16.87
CA ASN A 155 -21.38 18.30 16.75
C ASN A 155 -20.71 18.76 18.06
N GLY A 156 -21.42 18.78 19.18
CA GLY A 156 -20.98 19.33 20.45
C GLY A 156 -21.26 20.83 20.61
N ALA A 157 -20.93 21.35 21.79
CA ALA A 157 -21.17 22.75 22.11
C ALA A 157 -20.06 23.65 21.51
N PRO A 158 -20.39 24.84 20.96
CA PRO A 158 -19.37 25.75 20.44
C PRO A 158 -18.58 26.40 21.58
N ILE A 159 -17.42 26.99 21.25
CA ILE A 159 -16.71 27.88 22.18
C ILE A 159 -17.57 29.14 22.43
N PRO A 160 -17.86 29.50 23.70
CA PRO A 160 -18.65 30.69 24.00
C PRO A 160 -17.99 31.99 23.50
N GLU A 161 -18.78 32.90 22.94
CA GLU A 161 -18.26 34.13 22.31
C GLU A 161 -17.42 34.99 23.25
N GLN A 162 -17.81 35.08 24.53
CA GLN A 162 -17.12 35.86 25.54
C GLN A 162 -15.74 35.29 25.89
N VAL A 163 -15.59 33.97 25.85
CA VAL A 163 -14.29 33.31 25.99
C VAL A 163 -13.45 33.58 24.75
N ALA A 164 -14.04 33.44 23.56
CA ALA A 164 -13.34 33.71 22.31
C ALA A 164 -12.87 35.17 22.19
N ASN A 165 -13.65 36.13 22.67
CA ASN A 165 -13.26 37.54 22.72
C ASN A 165 -12.03 37.79 23.60
N LYS A 166 -11.87 37.03 24.69
CA LYS A 166 -10.71 37.17 25.61
C LYS A 166 -9.45 36.51 25.08
N LEU A 167 -9.58 35.44 24.30
CA LEU A 167 -8.44 34.68 23.79
C LEU A 167 -7.97 35.14 22.41
N ARG A 168 -8.82 35.81 21.63
CA ARG A 168 -8.49 36.22 20.25
C ARG A 168 -7.25 37.10 20.21
N GLY A 169 -6.33 36.77 19.32
CA GLY A 169 -5.06 37.47 19.15
C GLY A 169 -3.96 36.99 20.09
N ASN A 170 -4.27 36.20 21.12
CA ASN A 170 -3.26 35.64 22.00
C ASN A 170 -2.52 34.49 21.31
N LYS A 171 -1.22 34.40 21.58
CA LYS A 171 -0.35 33.32 21.10
C LYS A 171 -0.25 32.23 22.16
N PHE A 172 -0.26 30.98 21.71
CA PHE A 172 -0.10 29.78 22.52
C PHE A 172 1.02 28.93 21.92
N ASN A 173 1.80 28.24 22.75
CA ASN A 173 2.91 27.39 22.27
C ASN A 173 2.44 26.02 21.79
N SER A 174 1.26 25.57 22.27
CA SER A 174 0.64 24.31 21.85
C SER A 174 -0.87 24.35 22.02
N PHE A 175 -1.57 23.39 21.40
CA PHE A 175 -3.00 23.22 21.58
C PHE A 175 -3.37 22.79 23.00
N ASP A 176 -2.49 22.10 23.74
CA ASP A 176 -2.78 21.73 25.13
C ASP A 176 -2.73 22.95 26.07
N GLU A 177 -1.78 23.86 25.84
CA GLU A 177 -1.75 25.15 26.52
C GLU A 177 -3.04 25.94 26.22
N PHE A 178 -3.43 26.00 24.95
CA PHE A 178 -4.67 26.66 24.54
C PHE A 178 -5.90 26.03 25.19
N ARG A 179 -6.00 24.69 25.23
CA ARG A 179 -7.06 23.95 25.93
C ARG A 179 -7.11 24.31 27.41
N LYS A 180 -5.96 24.38 28.09
CA LYS A 180 -5.88 24.76 29.51
C LYS A 180 -6.43 26.16 29.73
N VAL A 181 -6.02 27.11 28.89
CA VAL A 181 -6.46 28.50 28.98
C VAL A 181 -7.94 28.67 28.62
N ILE A 182 -8.48 27.90 27.68
CA ILE A 182 -9.94 27.88 27.42
C ILE A 182 -10.72 27.54 28.69
N TRP A 183 -10.33 26.48 29.41
CA TRP A 183 -11.04 26.08 30.63
C TRP A 183 -10.86 27.08 31.77
N ASP A 184 -9.65 27.62 31.93
CA ASP A 184 -9.37 28.70 32.90
C ASP A 184 -10.25 29.93 32.62
N GLU A 185 -10.34 30.35 31.36
CA GLU A 185 -11.10 31.51 30.96
C GLU A 185 -12.61 31.28 31.14
N ILE A 186 -13.12 30.10 30.81
CA ILE A 186 -14.51 29.70 31.12
C ILE A 186 -14.82 29.86 32.61
N SER A 187 -13.86 29.58 33.50
CA SER A 187 -14.07 29.66 34.95
C SER A 187 -14.35 31.08 35.47
N LYS A 188 -13.97 32.10 34.70
CA LYS A 188 -14.13 33.52 35.06
C LYS A 188 -15.52 34.07 34.74
N PHE A 189 -16.36 33.28 34.09
CA PHE A 189 -17.71 33.64 33.64
C PHE A 189 -18.76 32.86 34.45
N PRO A 190 -19.37 33.47 35.49
CA PRO A 190 -20.32 32.79 36.39
C PRO A 190 -21.47 32.08 35.65
N GLU A 191 -21.97 32.68 34.58
CA GLU A 191 -23.03 32.14 33.72
C GLU A 191 -22.62 30.86 32.98
N LEU A 192 -21.34 30.71 32.62
CA LEU A 192 -20.84 29.49 31.94
C LEU A 192 -20.59 28.34 32.92
N ILE A 193 -20.29 28.64 34.18
CA ILE A 193 -20.02 27.64 35.22
C ILE A 193 -21.19 27.40 36.17
N LYS A 194 -22.30 28.14 36.04
CA LYS A 194 -23.47 28.09 36.93
C LYS A 194 -23.95 26.66 37.18
N ASN A 195 -24.00 25.84 36.13
CA ASN A 195 -24.47 24.46 36.15
C ASN A 195 -23.39 23.40 36.45
N LEU A 196 -22.15 23.80 36.73
CA LEU A 196 -21.09 22.89 37.12
C LEU A 196 -21.17 22.53 38.61
N SER A 197 -20.81 21.29 38.95
CA SER A 197 -20.60 20.88 40.34
C SER A 197 -19.45 21.67 40.97
N LYS A 198 -19.41 21.74 42.31
CA LYS A 198 -18.31 22.39 43.05
C LYS A 198 -16.94 21.87 42.62
N ASN A 199 -16.81 20.55 42.46
CA ASN A 199 -15.56 19.93 42.02
C ASN A 199 -15.19 20.35 40.59
N ASN A 200 -16.16 20.40 39.67
CA ASN A 200 -15.90 20.84 38.30
C ASN A 200 -15.54 22.33 38.24
N LYS A 201 -16.13 23.19 39.08
CA LYS A 201 -15.73 24.60 39.22
C LYS A 201 -14.25 24.73 39.62
N THR A 202 -13.81 23.94 40.61
CA THR A 202 -12.40 23.89 41.04
C THR A 202 -11.45 23.37 39.96
N LEU A 203 -11.91 22.45 39.10
CA LEU A 203 -11.10 21.94 37.99
C LEU A 203 -10.90 23.01 36.92
N VAL A 204 -11.99 23.65 36.47
CA VAL A 204 -11.90 24.66 35.41
C VAL A 204 -11.11 25.88 35.86
N SER A 205 -11.19 26.29 37.13
CA SER A 205 -10.36 27.39 37.67
C SER A 205 -8.87 27.06 37.80
N LYS A 206 -8.47 25.82 37.49
CA LYS A 206 -7.08 25.38 37.37
C LYS A 206 -6.70 25.06 35.91
N GLY A 207 -7.60 25.33 34.96
CA GLY A 207 -7.46 24.99 33.53
C GLY A 207 -7.67 23.51 33.19
N TYR A 208 -8.21 22.72 34.12
CA TYR A 208 -8.57 21.33 33.85
C TYR A 208 -9.96 21.23 33.23
N SER A 209 -10.13 20.25 32.33
CA SER A 209 -11.44 19.98 31.75
C SER A 209 -12.39 19.41 32.82
N PRO A 210 -13.65 19.85 32.88
CA PRO A 210 -14.61 19.34 33.84
C PRO A 210 -15.05 17.92 33.48
N PHE A 211 -15.37 17.11 34.49
CA PHE A 211 -15.93 15.77 34.29
C PHE A 211 -17.27 15.83 33.55
N ALA A 212 -17.43 14.96 32.56
CA ALA A 212 -18.69 14.68 31.91
C ALA A 212 -19.60 13.84 32.83
N ARG A 213 -20.90 13.82 32.54
CA ARG A 213 -21.86 12.98 33.27
C ARG A 213 -21.48 11.51 33.10
N LYS A 214 -21.68 10.68 34.13
CA LYS A 214 -21.25 9.26 34.12
C LYS A 214 -21.72 8.49 32.87
N LYS A 215 -22.94 8.74 32.41
CA LYS A 215 -23.51 8.11 31.19
C LYS A 215 -22.85 8.53 29.86
N ASP A 216 -22.10 9.63 29.87
CA ASP A 216 -21.43 10.22 28.71
C ASP A 216 -19.90 10.00 28.75
N GLN A 217 -19.39 9.29 29.77
CA GLN A 217 -18.00 8.85 29.88
C GLN A 217 -17.80 7.52 29.13
N VAL A 218 -16.59 7.27 28.63
CA VAL A 218 -16.23 6.01 27.98
C VAL A 218 -14.84 5.55 28.44
N GLY A 219 -14.81 4.49 29.25
CA GLY A 219 -13.58 3.95 29.83
C GLY A 219 -12.80 4.99 30.63
N GLY A 220 -11.53 5.22 30.26
CA GLY A 220 -10.67 6.23 30.87
C GLY A 220 -10.99 7.68 30.47
N ARG A 221 -11.77 7.89 29.39
CA ARG A 221 -12.17 9.22 28.92
C ARG A 221 -13.39 9.68 29.71
N LYS A 222 -13.17 10.56 30.69
CA LYS A 222 -14.19 10.97 31.68
C LYS A 222 -14.48 12.48 31.72
N VAL A 223 -13.65 13.29 31.07
CA VAL A 223 -13.78 14.75 31.04
C VAL A 223 -14.25 15.20 29.66
N HIS A 224 -14.75 16.44 29.56
CA HIS A 224 -15.08 17.02 28.26
C HIS A 224 -13.81 17.16 27.40
N GLU A 225 -13.99 17.11 26.09
CA GLU A 225 -12.90 17.11 25.12
C GLU A 225 -13.10 18.27 24.15
N LEU A 226 -11.99 18.86 23.68
CA LEU A 226 -12.03 19.81 22.57
C LEU A 226 -11.78 19.05 21.27
N HIS A 227 -12.76 19.09 20.38
CA HIS A 227 -12.77 18.44 19.08
C HIS A 227 -12.68 19.50 17.97
N HIS A 228 -11.94 19.21 16.90
CA HIS A 228 -11.90 20.04 15.70
C HIS A 228 -12.98 19.56 14.71
N ASP A 229 -13.94 20.42 14.39
CA ASP A 229 -15.07 20.13 13.49
C ASP A 229 -14.57 19.78 12.07
N ASN A 230 -13.66 20.61 11.52
CA ASN A 230 -12.79 20.24 10.42
C ASN A 230 -11.47 19.68 10.98
N PRO A 231 -11.14 18.39 10.75
CA PRO A 231 -9.95 17.77 11.30
C PRO A 231 -8.64 18.46 10.88
N ILE A 232 -7.67 18.53 11.78
CA ILE A 232 -6.34 19.10 11.47
C ILE A 232 -5.67 18.34 10.31
N SER A 233 -5.84 17.00 10.27
CA SER A 233 -5.33 16.14 9.19
C SER A 233 -5.93 16.45 7.81
N GLU A 234 -7.06 17.16 7.77
CA GLU A 234 -7.76 17.57 6.56
C GLU A 234 -7.58 19.07 6.27
N GLY A 235 -6.72 19.75 7.04
CA GLY A 235 -6.41 21.17 6.85
C GLY A 235 -7.16 22.09 7.81
N GLY A 236 -7.90 21.54 8.77
CA GLY A 236 -8.54 22.32 9.83
C GLY A 236 -7.55 23.16 10.63
N GLU A 237 -7.93 24.41 10.89
CA GLU A 237 -7.13 25.35 11.67
C GLU A 237 -7.09 24.95 13.15
N VAL A 238 -5.89 24.84 13.73
CA VAL A 238 -5.66 24.36 15.10
C VAL A 238 -6.26 25.28 16.16
N TYR A 239 -6.08 26.60 15.99
CA TYR A 239 -6.41 27.63 16.99
C TYR A 239 -7.64 28.48 16.58
N ASN A 240 -8.38 28.05 15.56
CA ASN A 240 -9.64 28.66 15.17
C ASN A 240 -10.74 28.18 16.12
N MET A 241 -11.29 29.08 16.93
CA MET A 241 -12.32 28.74 17.92
C MET A 241 -13.68 28.39 17.32
N ASP A 242 -13.96 28.81 16.09
CA ASP A 242 -15.17 28.40 15.36
C ASP A 242 -15.04 26.96 14.81
N ASN A 243 -13.80 26.50 14.62
CA ASN A 243 -13.47 25.11 14.28
C ASN A 243 -13.44 24.20 15.52
N LEU A 244 -13.66 24.73 16.73
CA LEU A 244 -13.66 23.95 17.96
C LEU A 244 -15.07 23.63 18.45
N ARG A 245 -15.21 22.42 18.99
CA ARG A 245 -16.41 21.94 19.69
C ARG A 245 -16.02 21.30 21.01
N VAL A 246 -16.81 21.55 22.05
CA VAL A 246 -16.74 20.85 23.32
C VAL A 246 -17.64 19.64 23.21
N THR A 247 -17.07 18.45 23.40
CA THR A 247 -17.80 17.18 23.31
C THR A 247 -17.67 16.38 24.60
N THR A 248 -18.68 15.57 24.91
CA THR A 248 -18.48 14.47 25.85
C THR A 248 -17.69 13.34 25.19
N PRO A 249 -16.97 12.49 25.95
CA PRO A 249 -16.25 11.35 25.41
C PRO A 249 -17.11 10.44 24.53
N LYS A 250 -18.33 10.13 25.00
CA LYS A 250 -19.29 9.34 24.24
C LYS A 250 -19.64 10.01 22.92
N ARG A 251 -20.00 11.31 22.93
CA ARG A 251 -20.40 11.99 21.70
C ARG A 251 -19.26 12.15 20.71
N HIS A 252 -18.04 12.42 21.18
CA HIS A 252 -16.86 12.49 20.32
C HIS A 252 -16.58 11.17 19.59
N ILE A 253 -16.78 10.04 20.28
CA ILE A 253 -16.67 8.71 19.68
C ILE A 253 -17.77 8.51 18.63
N ASP A 254 -19.00 8.91 18.90
CA ASP A 254 -20.12 8.76 17.98
C ASP A 254 -19.91 9.58 16.69
N ILE A 255 -19.43 10.83 16.81
CA ILE A 255 -19.05 11.68 15.66
C ILE A 255 -18.03 10.97 14.76
N HIS A 256 -16.95 10.44 15.34
CA HIS A 256 -15.91 9.75 14.57
C HIS A 256 -16.30 8.37 14.03
N ARG A 257 -17.37 7.77 14.57
CA ARG A 257 -17.94 6.52 14.04
C ARG A 257 -18.90 6.76 12.87
N GLY A 258 -19.25 8.01 12.57
CA GLY A 258 -20.23 8.35 11.54
C GLY A 258 -21.66 8.00 11.93
N LYS A 259 -22.03 8.18 13.21
CA LYS A 259 -23.39 7.97 13.73
C LYS A 259 -24.07 9.27 14.17
#